data_AF-A0A2M8HSJ6-F1
#
_entry.id   AF-A0A2M8HSJ6-F1
#
_cell.length_a   1.000
_cell.length_b   1.000
_cell.length_c   1.000
_cell.angle_alpha   90.00
_cell.angle_beta   90.00
_cell.angle_gamma   90.00
#
_symmetry.space_group_name_H-M   'P 1'
#
loop_
_entity.id
_entity.type
_entity.pdbx_description
1 polymer ?
#
loop_
_entity_poly.entity_id
_entity_poly.type
_entity_poly.pdbx_seq_one_letter_code
_entity_poly.pdbx_strand_id
1 'polypeptide(L)'
;MVKNAKKGTNFSKAGLLWKSIERQAEVQLGLVRLNKDVTLRILNNKPNEFLEANRFDFTKNMKEFMKTVVTMDSEKLEYFIFRVYDCYLRELNFINERNSQFSIDILFQVIETLTVEKESIQSVEGYFSSSNQESISRADMENILNHMKAYNFMSIQFKKINNLKRCVELSDQIILKAATLNPMVSILSLDNMYSLILAQNILSSKYGIRNLLSGWMEEYGFTEEQAIRILPLFPSDSSLNEFRSVYTKAIQALGQKVDPINKDMDLFMMRSICNYFTSWLNRVANQLPAVA
;
A
#
# COMPACT_ATOMS: atom_id res chain seq x y z
N MET A 1 -24.11 24.80 3.29
CA MET A 1 -23.96 23.98 2.08
C MET A 1 -22.51 24.05 1.60
N VAL A 2 -21.64 23.18 2.13
CA VAL A 2 -20.25 23.08 1.69
C VAL A 2 -20.19 21.94 0.66
N LYS A 3 -19.97 22.30 -0.61
CA LYS A 3 -19.62 21.33 -1.65
C LYS A 3 -18.23 20.77 -1.32
N ASN A 4 -18.21 19.65 -0.59
CA ASN A 4 -17.03 18.79 -0.50
C ASN A 4 -16.82 18.11 -1.85
N ALA A 5 -16.21 18.84 -2.80
CA ALA A 5 -15.71 18.27 -4.02
C ALA A 5 -14.52 17.37 -3.67
N LYS A 6 -14.74 16.05 -3.81
CA LYS A 6 -13.75 14.99 -3.78
C LYS A 6 -12.47 15.42 -4.52
N LYS A 7 -11.38 15.69 -3.80
CA LYS A 7 -10.02 15.51 -4.31
C LYS A 7 -9.64 14.05 -4.07
N GLY A 8 -10.38 13.13 -4.69
CA GLY A 8 -9.83 11.81 -4.95
C GLY A 8 -8.73 11.98 -5.98
N THR A 9 -7.65 11.22 -5.85
CA THR A 9 -6.62 11.06 -6.87
C THR A 9 -7.29 10.87 -8.24
N ASN A 10 -7.27 11.92 -9.08
CA ASN A 10 -7.92 11.93 -10.40
C ASN A 10 -7.04 11.16 -11.39
N PHE A 11 -6.92 9.85 -11.23
CA PHE A 11 -6.37 9.01 -12.29
C PHE A 11 -7.40 8.91 -13.41
N SER A 12 -7.06 9.41 -14.59
CA SER A 12 -7.88 9.17 -15.77
C SER A 12 -7.88 7.67 -16.11
N LYS A 13 -9.01 7.14 -16.61
CA LYS A 13 -9.09 5.75 -17.08
C LYS A 13 -7.97 5.42 -18.07
N ALA A 14 -7.66 6.34 -18.99
CA ALA A 14 -6.54 6.23 -19.92
C ALA A 14 -5.18 6.16 -19.21
N GLY A 15 -4.96 6.96 -18.16
CA GLY A 15 -3.76 6.90 -17.33
C GLY A 15 -3.59 5.56 -16.62
N LEU A 16 -4.68 4.98 -16.11
CA LEU A 16 -4.64 3.65 -15.48
C LEU A 16 -4.34 2.56 -16.50
N LEU A 17 -4.94 2.64 -17.68
CA LEU A 17 -4.64 1.70 -18.76
C LEU A 17 -3.17 1.83 -19.20
N TRP A 18 -2.64 3.06 -19.32
CA TRP A 18 -1.23 3.29 -19.59
C TRP A 18 -0.33 2.66 -18.52
N LYS A 19 -0.57 2.94 -17.23
CA LYS A 19 0.22 2.34 -16.15
C LYS A 19 0.08 0.80 -16.13
N SER A 20 -1.09 0.26 -16.53
CA SER A 20 -1.30 -1.20 -16.69
C SER A 20 -0.49 -1.82 -17.83
N ILE A 21 -0.24 -1.05 -18.90
CA ILE A 21 0.68 -1.42 -19.97
C ILE A 21 2.13 -1.34 -19.45
N GLU A 22 2.50 -0.20 -18.89
CA GLU A 22 3.88 0.13 -18.51
C GLU A 22 4.47 -0.82 -17.46
N ARG A 23 3.64 -1.34 -16.54
CA ARG A 23 4.06 -2.29 -15.50
C ARG A 23 4.51 -3.65 -16.02
N GLN A 24 4.15 -4.02 -17.26
CA GLN A 24 4.43 -5.34 -17.81
C GLN A 24 5.91 -5.50 -18.13
N ALA A 25 6.45 -6.70 -17.90
CA ALA A 25 7.87 -6.99 -18.13
C ALA A 25 8.28 -6.74 -19.59
N GLU A 26 7.39 -6.99 -20.55
CA GLU A 26 7.66 -6.79 -21.98
C GLU A 26 7.95 -5.33 -22.32
N VAL A 27 7.29 -4.38 -21.66
CA VAL A 27 7.55 -2.95 -21.84
C VAL A 27 8.90 -2.58 -21.23
N GLN A 28 9.20 -3.10 -20.04
CA GLN A 28 10.49 -2.88 -19.35
C GLN A 28 11.68 -3.46 -20.14
N LEU A 29 11.47 -4.56 -20.87
CA LEU A 29 12.45 -5.19 -21.75
C LEU A 29 12.54 -4.54 -23.15
N GLY A 30 11.70 -3.54 -23.43
CA GLY A 30 11.70 -2.83 -24.71
C GLY A 30 11.11 -3.60 -25.90
N LEU A 31 10.35 -4.67 -25.62
CA LEU A 31 9.62 -5.47 -26.63
C LEU A 31 8.38 -4.75 -27.16
N VAL A 32 7.88 -3.77 -26.39
CA VAL A 32 6.77 -2.89 -26.74
C VAL A 32 7.26 -1.45 -26.63
N ARG A 33 7.24 -0.69 -27.72
CA ARG A 33 7.76 0.69 -27.77
C ARG A 33 6.64 1.68 -28.05
N LEU A 34 5.97 2.11 -26.99
CA LEU A 34 4.88 3.08 -27.04
C LEU A 34 5.33 4.45 -26.52
N ASN A 35 4.91 5.52 -27.20
CA ASN A 35 5.06 6.88 -26.69
C ASN A 35 3.89 7.20 -25.75
N LYS A 36 4.16 7.60 -24.51
CA LYS A 36 3.15 7.88 -23.46
C LYS A 36 2.10 8.89 -23.92
N ASP A 37 2.53 10.05 -24.39
CA ASP A 37 1.61 11.16 -24.72
C ASP A 37 0.72 10.83 -25.93
N VAL A 38 1.29 10.21 -26.95
CA VAL A 38 0.55 9.76 -28.14
C VAL A 38 -0.45 8.67 -27.76
N THR A 39 -0.01 7.70 -26.95
CA THR A 39 -0.87 6.59 -26.51
C THR A 39 -2.04 7.12 -25.68
N LEU A 40 -1.78 7.96 -24.67
CA LEU A 40 -2.82 8.57 -23.85
C LEU A 40 -3.84 9.36 -24.69
N ARG A 41 -3.37 10.11 -25.70
CA ARG A 41 -4.26 10.84 -26.61
C ARG A 41 -5.17 9.89 -27.38
N ILE A 42 -4.63 8.79 -27.92
CA ILE A 42 -5.41 7.81 -28.68
C ILE A 42 -6.44 7.12 -27.79
N LEU A 43 -6.04 6.70 -26.59
CA LEU A 43 -6.93 6.08 -25.60
C LEU A 43 -8.10 6.99 -25.22
N ASN A 44 -7.83 8.29 -25.00
CA ASN A 44 -8.86 9.27 -24.68
C ASN A 44 -9.78 9.61 -25.87
N ASN A 45 -9.27 9.56 -27.10
CA ASN A 45 -10.07 9.86 -28.29
C ASN A 45 -11.03 8.72 -28.68
N LYS A 46 -10.73 7.48 -28.26
CA LYS A 46 -11.48 6.27 -28.61
C LYS A 46 -11.85 5.45 -27.36
N PRO A 47 -12.58 6.02 -26.40
CA PRO A 47 -12.88 5.35 -25.13
C PRO A 47 -13.66 4.04 -25.31
N ASN A 48 -14.60 4.00 -26.26
CA ASN A 48 -15.40 2.81 -26.54
C ASN A 48 -14.57 1.64 -27.09
N GLU A 49 -13.43 1.92 -27.73
CA GLU A 49 -12.54 0.89 -28.29
C GLU A 49 -11.58 0.31 -27.24
N PHE A 50 -11.21 1.09 -26.22
CA PHE A 50 -10.11 0.75 -25.30
C PHE A 50 -10.47 0.83 -23.80
N LEU A 51 -11.24 1.82 -23.38
CA LEU A 51 -11.49 2.10 -21.96
C LEU A 51 -12.78 1.46 -21.44
N GLU A 52 -13.74 1.23 -22.35
CA GLU A 52 -15.08 0.71 -22.05
C GLU A 52 -15.38 -0.59 -22.82
N ALA A 53 -14.45 -1.04 -23.66
CA ALA A 53 -14.57 -2.27 -24.41
C ALA A 53 -14.57 -3.49 -23.48
N ASN A 54 -15.34 -4.53 -23.86
CA ASN A 54 -15.20 -5.85 -23.25
C ASN A 54 -13.86 -6.48 -23.65
N ARG A 55 -13.49 -7.59 -22.99
CA ARG A 55 -12.20 -8.27 -23.22
C ARG A 55 -11.92 -8.59 -24.68
N PHE A 56 -12.92 -9.06 -25.43
CA PHE A 56 -12.73 -9.48 -26.82
C PHE A 56 -12.46 -8.28 -27.73
N ASP A 57 -13.32 -7.26 -27.64
CA ASP A 57 -13.18 -6.05 -28.44
C ASP A 57 -11.90 -5.29 -28.07
N PHE A 58 -11.58 -5.22 -26.78
CA PHE A 58 -10.32 -4.66 -26.29
C PHE A 58 -9.13 -5.36 -26.91
N THR A 59 -9.09 -6.70 -26.86
CA THR A 59 -7.96 -7.47 -27.41
C THR A 59 -7.80 -7.25 -28.90
N LYS A 60 -8.90 -7.27 -29.65
CA LYS A 60 -8.89 -7.00 -31.10
C LYS A 60 -8.35 -5.61 -31.41
N ASN A 61 -8.87 -4.57 -30.76
CA ASN A 61 -8.48 -3.18 -30.99
C ASN A 61 -7.03 -2.93 -30.57
N MET A 62 -6.61 -3.48 -29.42
CA MET A 62 -5.24 -3.34 -28.93
C MET A 62 -4.22 -4.04 -29.82
N LYS A 63 -4.55 -5.22 -30.36
CA LYS A 63 -3.68 -5.94 -31.30
C LYS A 63 -3.45 -5.12 -32.57
N GLU A 64 -4.51 -4.52 -33.11
CA GLU A 64 -4.42 -3.64 -34.28
C GLU A 64 -3.59 -2.36 -33.98
N PHE A 65 -3.79 -1.77 -32.80
CA PHE A 65 -3.01 -0.61 -32.35
C PHE A 65 -1.52 -0.94 -32.15
N MET A 66 -1.20 -2.14 -31.65
CA MET A 66 0.16 -2.54 -31.27
C MET A 66 0.99 -3.17 -32.41
N LYS A 67 0.37 -3.50 -33.55
CA LYS A 67 1.02 -4.27 -34.63
C LYS A 67 2.33 -3.67 -35.16
N THR A 68 2.50 -2.34 -35.09
CA THR A 68 3.69 -1.64 -35.62
C THR A 68 4.73 -1.29 -34.55
N VAL A 69 4.43 -1.54 -33.28
CA VAL A 69 5.23 -1.08 -32.12
C VAL A 69 5.70 -2.22 -31.22
N VAL A 70 5.41 -3.46 -31.63
CA VAL A 70 5.75 -4.67 -30.88
C VAL A 70 6.64 -5.58 -31.72
N THR A 71 7.65 -6.18 -31.09
CA THR A 71 8.59 -7.12 -31.71
C THR A 71 8.29 -8.58 -31.36
N MET A 72 7.11 -8.86 -30.82
CA MET A 72 6.67 -10.16 -30.35
C MET A 72 5.83 -10.87 -31.41
N ASP A 73 5.79 -12.20 -31.35
CA ASP A 73 4.86 -13.00 -32.15
C ASP A 73 3.39 -12.75 -31.74
N SER A 74 2.46 -13.14 -32.62
CA SER A 74 1.03 -12.86 -32.42
C SER A 74 0.47 -13.49 -31.14
N GLU A 75 0.93 -14.69 -30.78
CA GLU A 75 0.44 -15.41 -29.61
C GLU A 75 0.88 -14.73 -28.30
N LYS A 76 2.16 -14.36 -28.20
CA LYS A 76 2.67 -13.62 -27.02
C LYS A 76 2.06 -12.22 -26.93
N LEU A 77 1.78 -11.57 -28.06
CA LEU A 77 1.09 -10.28 -28.08
C LEU A 77 -0.32 -10.40 -27.49
N GLU A 78 -1.10 -11.41 -27.86
CA GLU A 78 -2.42 -11.64 -27.27
C GLU A 78 -2.35 -11.90 -25.77
N TYR A 79 -1.41 -12.74 -25.33
CA TYR A 79 -1.20 -12.99 -23.90
C TYR A 79 -0.82 -11.73 -23.12
N PHE A 80 0.06 -10.90 -23.70
CA PHE A 80 0.41 -9.60 -23.15
C PHE A 80 -0.83 -8.70 -23.00
N ILE A 81 -1.64 -8.57 -24.06
CA ILE A 81 -2.85 -7.74 -24.05
C ILE A 81 -3.86 -8.24 -23.01
N PHE A 82 -4.02 -9.55 -22.85
CA PHE A 82 -4.90 -10.10 -21.81
C PHE A 82 -4.45 -9.71 -20.41
N ARG A 83 -3.16 -9.81 -20.10
CA ARG A 83 -2.65 -9.39 -18.77
C ARG A 83 -2.81 -7.89 -18.54
N VAL A 84 -2.62 -7.08 -19.58
CA VAL A 84 -2.89 -5.63 -19.51
C VAL A 84 -4.36 -5.37 -19.18
N TYR A 85 -5.28 -6.05 -19.86
CA TYR A 85 -6.72 -5.92 -19.61
C TYR A 85 -7.10 -6.33 -18.19
N ASP A 86 -6.61 -7.49 -17.72
CA ASP A 86 -6.88 -7.98 -16.37
C ASP A 86 -6.33 -7.02 -15.30
N CYS A 87 -5.14 -6.43 -15.52
CA CYS A 87 -4.59 -5.39 -14.65
C CYS A 87 -5.48 -4.15 -14.64
N TYR A 88 -5.88 -3.66 -15.82
CA TYR A 88 -6.72 -2.47 -15.95
C TYR A 88 -8.08 -2.66 -15.27
N LEU A 89 -8.73 -3.81 -15.45
CA LEU A 89 -9.97 -4.13 -14.74
C LEU A 89 -9.78 -4.13 -13.22
N ARG A 90 -8.65 -4.63 -12.71
CA ARG A 90 -8.36 -4.57 -11.28
C ARG A 90 -8.24 -3.14 -10.78
N GLU A 91 -7.60 -2.24 -11.53
CA GLU A 91 -7.56 -0.81 -11.19
C GLU A 91 -8.97 -0.19 -11.15
N LEU A 92 -9.83 -0.52 -12.13
CA LEU A 92 -11.20 -0.04 -12.15
C LEU A 92 -12.02 -0.56 -10.97
N ASN A 93 -11.88 -1.84 -10.63
CA ASN A 93 -12.57 -2.43 -9.48
C ASN A 93 -12.10 -1.79 -8.17
N PHE A 94 -10.80 -1.53 -8.03
CA PHE A 94 -10.24 -0.84 -6.86
C PHE A 94 -10.79 0.60 -6.67
N ILE A 95 -11.11 1.30 -7.76
CA ILE A 95 -11.79 2.61 -7.68
C ILE A 95 -13.21 2.46 -7.13
N ASN A 96 -13.91 1.42 -7.56
CA ASN A 96 -15.33 1.21 -7.24
C ASN A 96 -15.54 0.59 -5.86
N GLU A 97 -14.59 -0.23 -5.39
CA GLU A 97 -14.69 -0.99 -4.14
C GLU A 97 -13.86 -0.32 -3.04
N ARG A 98 -14.51 0.35 -2.09
CA ARG A 98 -13.81 0.90 -0.92
C ARG A 98 -13.18 -0.16 -0.02
N ASN A 99 -13.76 -1.36 0.00
CA ASN A 99 -13.34 -2.43 0.90
C ASN A 99 -12.02 -3.11 0.47
N SER A 100 -11.59 -2.92 -0.79
CA SER A 100 -10.34 -3.47 -1.30
C SER A 100 -9.14 -2.53 -1.13
N GLN A 101 -9.34 -1.35 -0.53
CA GLN A 101 -8.28 -0.37 -0.34
C GLN A 101 -7.36 -0.75 0.82
N PHE A 102 -6.05 -0.70 0.58
CA PHE A 102 -5.05 -0.96 1.61
C PHE A 102 -5.11 0.08 2.73
N SER A 103 -5.25 -0.37 3.97
CA SER A 103 -5.00 0.42 5.17
C SER A 103 -3.68 0.00 5.82
N ILE A 104 -2.88 0.98 6.22
CA ILE A 104 -1.65 0.74 6.99
C ILE A 104 -1.94 0.17 8.40
N ASP A 105 -3.16 0.30 8.91
CA ASP A 105 -3.57 -0.36 10.16
C ASP A 105 -3.47 -1.89 10.06
N ILE A 106 -3.75 -2.45 8.88
CA ILE A 106 -3.62 -3.89 8.61
C ILE A 106 -2.18 -4.35 8.84
N LEU A 107 -1.19 -3.52 8.52
CA LEU A 107 0.22 -3.84 8.76
C LEU A 107 0.51 -4.00 10.25
N PHE A 108 -0.06 -3.16 11.11
CA PHE A 108 0.14 -3.23 12.56
C PHE A 108 -0.64 -4.38 13.19
N GLN A 109 -1.84 -4.67 12.70
CA GLN A 109 -2.62 -5.84 13.10
C GLN A 109 -1.88 -7.14 12.76
N VAL A 110 -1.33 -7.26 11.53
CA VAL A 110 -0.51 -8.41 11.14
C VAL A 110 0.75 -8.54 12.01
N ILE A 111 1.42 -7.43 12.33
CA ILE A 111 2.57 -7.46 13.25
C ILE A 111 2.16 -8.01 14.61
N GLU A 112 1.03 -7.56 15.15
CA GLU A 112 0.53 -8.01 16.44
C GLU A 112 0.23 -9.50 16.44
N THR A 113 -0.58 -9.96 15.49
CA THR A 113 -0.92 -11.37 15.28
C THR A 113 0.33 -12.25 15.22
N LEU A 114 1.26 -11.92 14.32
CA LEU A 114 2.50 -12.69 14.14
C LEU A 114 3.42 -12.71 15.36
N THR A 115 3.26 -11.77 16.28
CA THR A 115 4.14 -11.60 17.42
C THR A 115 3.56 -12.23 18.68
N VAL A 116 2.26 -12.08 18.91
CA VAL A 116 1.56 -12.57 20.10
C VAL A 116 1.33 -14.08 20.03
N GLU A 117 1.14 -14.65 18.84
CA GLU A 117 0.79 -16.07 18.64
C GLU A 117 1.96 -17.02 18.36
N LYS A 118 3.20 -16.52 18.41
CA LYS A 118 4.38 -17.36 18.23
C LYS A 118 4.48 -18.54 19.22
N GLU A 119 3.73 -18.51 20.32
CA GLU A 119 3.69 -19.60 21.29
C GLU A 119 2.76 -20.75 20.89
N SER A 120 1.88 -20.60 19.89
CA SER A 120 0.94 -21.66 19.47
C SER A 120 0.88 -21.94 17.96
N ILE A 121 1.53 -21.14 17.11
CA ILE A 121 1.27 -21.17 15.67
C ILE A 121 2.57 -21.22 14.86
N GLN A 122 2.77 -22.34 14.18
CA GLN A 122 3.98 -22.63 13.39
C GLN A 122 4.04 -21.89 12.04
N SER A 123 2.97 -21.18 11.63
CA SER A 123 2.95 -20.36 10.41
C SER A 123 1.81 -19.34 10.42
N VAL A 124 1.95 -18.25 9.65
CA VAL A 124 0.88 -17.26 9.39
C VAL A 124 -0.41 -17.94 8.90
N GLU A 125 -0.28 -19.03 8.15
CA GLU A 125 -1.38 -19.83 7.60
C GLU A 125 -2.14 -20.64 8.67
N GLY A 126 -1.45 -21.08 9.73
CA GLY A 126 -2.03 -21.88 10.81
C GLY A 126 -3.02 -21.11 11.69
N TYR A 127 -2.81 -19.80 11.85
CA TYR A 127 -3.62 -18.99 12.76
C TYR A 127 -5.02 -18.68 12.25
N PHE A 128 -5.11 -18.10 11.06
CA PHE A 128 -6.40 -17.69 10.49
C PHE A 128 -7.28 -18.90 10.11
N SER A 129 -6.71 -20.10 10.14
CA SER A 129 -7.43 -21.37 10.02
C SER A 129 -7.98 -21.88 11.37
N SER A 130 -7.49 -21.35 12.50
CA SER A 130 -7.74 -21.87 13.87
C SER A 130 -8.61 -20.96 14.76
N SER A 131 -8.80 -19.69 14.39
CA SER A 131 -9.70 -18.78 15.09
C SER A 131 -11.15 -18.99 14.65
N ASN A 132 -12.05 -19.36 15.57
CA ASN A 132 -13.51 -19.49 15.38
C ASN A 132 -14.24 -18.14 15.13
N GLN A 133 -13.57 -17.14 14.56
CA GLN A 133 -14.14 -15.89 14.07
C GLN A 133 -13.89 -15.86 12.56
N GLU A 134 -14.95 -15.60 11.76
CA GLU A 134 -14.99 -15.57 10.29
C GLU A 134 -13.60 -15.64 9.63
N SER A 135 -13.22 -16.84 9.20
CA SER A 135 -11.86 -17.14 8.74
C SER A 135 -11.49 -16.27 7.54
N ILE A 136 -10.40 -15.51 7.68
CA ILE A 136 -9.79 -14.79 6.55
C ILE A 136 -9.47 -15.82 5.47
N SER A 137 -9.98 -15.59 4.26
CA SER A 137 -9.75 -16.55 3.17
C SER A 137 -8.25 -16.61 2.82
N ARG A 138 -7.78 -17.75 2.30
CA ARG A 138 -6.39 -17.87 1.80
C ARG A 138 -6.07 -16.81 0.75
N ALA A 139 -7.05 -16.45 -0.09
CA ALA A 139 -6.91 -15.41 -1.10
C ALA A 139 -6.70 -14.03 -0.47
N ASP A 140 -7.45 -13.69 0.59
CA ASP A 140 -7.27 -12.43 1.31
C ASP A 140 -5.92 -12.37 2.03
N MET A 141 -5.47 -13.49 2.60
CA MET A 141 -4.14 -13.57 3.22
C MET A 141 -3.02 -13.36 2.21
N GLU A 142 -3.07 -14.03 1.06
CA GLU A 142 -2.10 -13.83 0.00
C GLU A 142 -2.12 -12.38 -0.50
N ASN A 143 -3.30 -11.79 -0.62
CA ASN A 143 -3.45 -10.37 -0.97
C ASN A 143 -2.76 -9.45 0.05
N ILE A 144 -2.99 -9.65 1.36
CA ILE A 144 -2.34 -8.89 2.44
C ILE A 144 -0.82 -9.05 2.35
N LEU A 145 -0.31 -10.28 2.20
CA LEU A 145 1.12 -10.54 2.12
C LEU A 145 1.77 -9.86 0.91
N ASN A 146 1.09 -9.84 -0.24
CA ASN A 146 1.55 -9.14 -1.44
C ASN A 146 1.62 -7.62 -1.23
N HIS A 147 0.62 -7.04 -0.57
CA HIS A 147 0.63 -5.62 -0.17
C HIS A 147 1.79 -5.31 0.77
N MET A 148 2.04 -6.18 1.76
CA MET A 148 3.14 -6.03 2.72
C MET A 148 4.53 -6.13 2.05
N LYS A 149 4.71 -7.07 1.12
CA LYS A 149 5.93 -7.21 0.32
C LYS A 149 6.20 -5.96 -0.51
N ALA A 150 5.16 -5.43 -1.17
CA ALA A 150 5.28 -4.21 -1.97
C ALA A 150 5.62 -2.99 -1.10
N TYR A 151 4.92 -2.80 0.03
CA TYR A 151 5.21 -1.72 0.98
C TYR A 151 6.65 -1.77 1.50
N ASN A 152 7.12 -2.96 1.88
CA ASN A 152 8.49 -3.18 2.33
C ASN A 152 9.52 -2.85 1.24
N PHE A 153 9.28 -3.31 0.02
CA PHE A 153 10.13 -3.00 -1.12
C PHE A 153 10.27 -1.49 -1.32
N MET A 154 9.16 -0.77 -1.39
CA MET A 154 9.17 0.69 -1.57
C MET A 154 9.85 1.41 -0.40
N SER A 155 9.61 0.97 0.84
CA SER A 155 10.26 1.52 2.03
C SER A 155 11.79 1.36 1.98
N ILE A 156 12.28 0.20 1.51
CA ILE A 156 13.72 -0.06 1.34
C ILE A 156 14.31 0.83 0.25
N GLN A 157 13.64 0.97 -0.90
CA GLN A 157 14.11 1.86 -1.97
C GLN A 157 14.17 3.32 -1.49
N PHE A 158 13.16 3.77 -0.77
CA PHE A 158 13.12 5.10 -0.18
C PHE A 158 14.31 5.35 0.76
N LYS A 159 14.57 4.41 1.69
CA LYS A 159 15.71 4.50 2.61
C LYS A 159 17.06 4.52 1.88
N LYS A 160 17.21 3.76 0.79
CA LYS A 160 18.45 3.71 -0.02
C LYS A 160 18.77 5.04 -0.70
N ILE A 161 17.76 5.79 -1.13
CA ILE A 161 17.95 7.09 -1.79
C ILE A 161 18.41 8.15 -0.77
N ASN A 162 17.92 8.06 0.47
CA ASN A 162 18.27 8.93 1.61
C ASN A 162 18.18 10.44 1.29
N ASN A 163 17.24 10.83 0.41
CA ASN A 163 16.98 12.21 0.04
C ASN A 163 15.51 12.36 -0.37
N LEU A 164 14.77 13.13 0.41
CA LEU A 164 13.32 13.29 0.25
C LEU A 164 12.95 13.82 -1.14
N LYS A 165 13.65 14.83 -1.64
CA LYS A 165 13.39 15.44 -2.95
C LYS A 165 13.60 14.44 -4.07
N ARG A 166 14.72 13.71 -4.04
CA ARG A 166 15.04 12.67 -5.02
C ARG A 166 14.07 11.49 -4.95
N CYS A 167 13.55 11.14 -3.76
CA CYS A 167 12.49 10.15 -3.64
C CYS A 167 11.24 10.59 -4.39
N VAL A 168 10.80 11.84 -4.21
CA VAL A 168 9.64 12.40 -4.94
C VAL A 168 9.86 12.41 -6.45
N GLU A 169 11.05 12.79 -6.92
CA GLU A 169 11.38 12.77 -8.36
C GLU A 169 11.39 11.34 -8.96
N LEU A 170 11.69 10.33 -8.16
CA LEU A 170 11.77 8.92 -8.58
C LEU A 170 10.54 8.10 -8.19
N SER A 171 9.47 8.73 -7.70
CA SER A 171 8.29 8.05 -7.17
C SER A 171 7.68 7.08 -8.17
N ASP A 172 7.44 7.54 -9.40
CA ASP A 172 6.89 6.74 -10.50
C ASP A 172 7.76 5.53 -10.80
N GLN A 173 9.08 5.70 -10.83
CA GLN A 173 10.00 4.59 -11.09
C GLN A 173 9.98 3.56 -9.95
N ILE A 174 9.85 4.01 -8.70
CA ILE A 174 9.80 3.12 -7.53
C ILE A 174 8.48 2.35 -7.51
N ILE A 175 7.36 3.04 -7.74
CA ILE A 175 6.02 2.47 -7.80
C ILE A 175 5.91 1.48 -8.96
N LEU A 176 6.41 1.85 -10.14
CA LEU A 176 6.42 0.98 -11.32
C LEU A 176 7.22 -0.30 -11.08
N LYS A 177 8.42 -0.18 -10.49
CA LYS A 177 9.21 -1.37 -10.10
C LYS A 177 8.47 -2.24 -9.08
N ALA A 178 7.80 -1.64 -8.10
CA ALA A 178 6.98 -2.38 -7.14
C ALA A 178 5.79 -3.08 -7.84
N ALA A 179 5.17 -2.43 -8.81
CA ALA A 179 4.05 -2.94 -9.60
C ALA A 179 4.46 -4.12 -10.49
N THR A 180 5.64 -4.08 -11.10
CA THR A 180 6.18 -5.19 -11.89
C THR A 180 6.49 -6.40 -11.00
N LEU A 181 7.05 -6.18 -9.80
CA LEU A 181 7.37 -7.27 -8.86
C LEU A 181 6.13 -7.86 -8.19
N ASN A 182 5.05 -7.08 -8.06
CA ASN A 182 3.82 -7.48 -7.37
C ASN A 182 2.61 -7.26 -8.30
N PRO A 183 2.47 -8.07 -9.37
CA PRO A 183 1.45 -7.87 -10.41
C PRO A 183 0.01 -7.93 -9.90
N MET A 184 -0.23 -8.56 -8.75
CA MET A 184 -1.55 -8.68 -8.13
C MET A 184 -1.98 -7.43 -7.36
N VAL A 185 -1.04 -6.58 -6.95
CA VAL A 185 -1.35 -5.33 -6.24
C VAL A 185 -1.70 -4.26 -7.26
N SER A 186 -2.79 -3.53 -7.01
CA SER A 186 -3.20 -2.40 -7.86
C SER A 186 -2.19 -1.26 -7.75
N ILE A 187 -1.97 -0.55 -8.85
CA ILE A 187 -1.06 0.59 -8.90
C ILE A 187 -1.58 1.72 -7.99
N LEU A 188 -2.90 1.90 -7.94
CA LEU A 188 -3.53 2.83 -7.02
C LEU A 188 -3.20 2.53 -5.54
N SER A 189 -3.19 1.25 -5.17
CA SER A 189 -2.79 0.83 -3.82
C SER A 189 -1.30 1.14 -3.56
N LEU A 190 -0.44 0.93 -4.56
CA LEU A 190 0.98 1.27 -4.48
C LEU A 190 1.23 2.78 -4.37
N ASP A 191 0.51 3.59 -5.13
CA ASP A 191 0.55 5.06 -5.06
C ASP A 191 0.15 5.55 -3.64
N ASN A 192 -0.90 4.95 -3.07
CA ASN A 192 -1.33 5.25 -1.69
C ASN A 192 -0.26 4.84 -0.66
N MET A 193 0.27 3.61 -0.76
CA MET A 193 1.36 3.15 0.12
C MET A 193 2.59 4.06 0.04
N TYR A 194 2.98 4.46 -1.17
CA TYR A 194 4.12 5.34 -1.37
C TYR A 194 3.88 6.71 -0.71
N SER A 195 2.67 7.25 -0.84
CA SER A 195 2.26 8.49 -0.18
C SER A 195 2.34 8.39 1.35
N LEU A 196 1.99 7.23 1.93
CA LEU A 196 2.13 6.98 3.37
C LEU A 196 3.60 6.91 3.81
N ILE A 197 4.46 6.27 3.03
CA ILE A 197 5.92 6.24 3.28
C ILE A 197 6.49 7.66 3.23
N LEU A 198 6.08 8.45 2.23
CA LEU A 198 6.51 9.84 2.09
C LEU A 198 6.03 10.70 3.27
N ALA A 199 4.76 10.56 3.67
CA ALA A 199 4.17 11.23 4.82
C ALA A 199 4.91 10.90 6.12
N GLN A 200 5.27 9.63 6.33
CA GLN A 200 6.04 9.21 7.51
C GLN A 200 7.39 9.91 7.58
N ASN A 201 8.11 10.00 6.46
CA ASN A 201 9.40 10.66 6.40
C ASN A 201 9.29 12.17 6.63
N ILE A 202 8.25 12.81 6.08
CA ILE A 202 7.97 14.23 6.31
C ILE A 202 7.67 14.47 7.80
N LEU A 203 6.81 13.67 8.41
CA LEU A 203 6.50 13.77 9.84
C LEU A 203 7.74 13.55 10.70
N SER A 204 8.55 12.56 10.37
CA SER A 204 9.77 12.25 11.13
C SER A 204 10.81 13.37 11.10
N SER A 205 10.72 14.34 10.18
CA SER A 205 11.62 15.51 10.19
C SER A 205 11.29 16.52 11.30
N LYS A 206 10.06 16.46 11.84
CA LYS A 206 9.55 17.41 12.85
C LYS A 206 9.18 16.75 14.18
N TYR A 207 8.80 15.47 14.15
CA TYR A 207 8.26 14.77 15.30
C TYR A 207 8.98 13.44 15.50
N GLY A 208 9.25 13.11 16.76
CA GLY A 208 9.69 11.79 17.19
C GLY A 208 8.54 10.95 17.77
N ILE A 209 8.85 9.72 18.19
CA ILE A 209 7.88 8.85 18.86
C ILE A 209 7.38 9.49 20.16
N ARG A 210 8.24 10.22 20.89
CA ARG A 210 7.83 10.95 22.09
C ARG A 210 6.67 11.93 21.83
N ASN A 211 6.74 12.70 20.74
CA ASN A 211 5.67 13.64 20.39
C ASN A 211 4.36 12.92 20.08
N LEU A 212 4.45 11.79 19.37
CA LEU A 212 3.29 10.94 19.08
C LEU A 212 2.63 10.44 20.37
N LEU A 213 3.42 9.92 21.32
CA LEU A 213 2.90 9.39 22.58
C LEU A 213 2.28 10.48 23.45
N SER A 214 2.91 11.66 23.54
CA SER A 214 2.33 12.79 24.28
C SER A 214 1.00 13.23 23.69
N GLY A 215 0.90 13.37 22.35
CA GLY A 215 -0.36 13.73 21.71
C GLY A 215 -1.43 12.66 21.84
N TRP A 216 -1.05 11.38 21.78
CA TRP A 216 -1.96 10.26 22.02
C TRP A 216 -2.51 10.29 23.45
N MET A 217 -1.66 10.51 24.45
CA MET A 217 -2.10 10.59 25.85
C MET A 217 -3.08 11.74 26.08
N GLU A 218 -2.79 12.91 25.49
CA GLU A 218 -3.64 14.10 25.58
C GLU A 218 -5.00 13.88 24.91
N GLU A 219 -5.03 13.32 23.70
CA GLU A 219 -6.28 13.15 22.92
C GLU A 219 -7.22 12.11 23.53
N TYR A 220 -6.67 11.05 24.11
CA TYR A 220 -7.46 9.94 24.65
C TYR A 220 -7.62 9.96 26.19
N GLY A 221 -6.99 10.91 26.88
CA GLY A 221 -7.20 11.14 28.32
C GLY A 221 -6.69 9.99 29.22
N PHE A 222 -5.55 9.39 28.90
CA PHE A 222 -5.00 8.26 29.66
C PHE A 222 -4.43 8.68 31.02
N THR A 223 -4.55 7.78 32.00
CA THR A 223 -4.05 7.95 33.37
C THR A 223 -2.54 7.80 33.46
N GLU A 224 -1.91 8.37 34.51
CA GLU A 224 -0.48 8.20 34.79
C GLU A 224 -0.09 6.71 34.93
N GLU A 225 -0.97 5.90 35.51
CA GLU A 225 -0.74 4.47 35.71
C GLU A 225 -0.64 3.71 34.37
N GLN A 226 -1.49 4.04 33.40
CA GLN A 226 -1.44 3.51 32.03
C GLN A 226 -0.18 3.97 31.29
N ALA A 227 0.22 5.23 31.49
CA ALA A 227 1.43 5.79 30.90
C ALA A 227 2.70 5.06 31.39
N ILE A 228 2.79 4.78 32.69
CA ILE A 228 3.92 4.06 33.29
C ILE A 228 4.08 2.65 32.69
N ARG A 229 2.98 2.00 32.28
CA ARG A 229 3.04 0.66 31.67
C ARG A 229 3.51 0.66 30.21
N ILE A 230 3.12 1.67 29.44
CA ILE A 230 3.31 1.70 27.99
C ILE A 230 4.52 2.52 27.55
N LEU A 231 4.76 3.69 28.15
CA LEU A 231 5.86 4.58 27.75
C LEU A 231 7.24 3.90 27.78
N PRO A 232 7.59 3.04 28.77
CA PRO A 232 8.91 2.38 28.78
C PRO A 232 9.15 1.44 27.59
N LEU A 233 8.10 1.01 26.89
CA LEU A 233 8.22 0.15 25.71
C LEU A 233 8.69 0.92 24.46
N PHE A 234 8.67 2.26 24.51
CA PHE A 234 9.02 3.14 23.42
C PHE A 234 10.20 4.04 23.82
N PRO A 235 11.39 3.87 23.21
CA PRO A 235 12.52 4.75 23.48
C PRO A 235 12.18 6.20 23.11
N SER A 236 12.47 7.14 24.03
CA SER A 236 12.10 8.55 23.88
C SER A 236 12.76 9.23 22.68
N ASP A 237 13.94 8.75 22.28
CA ASP A 237 14.77 9.35 21.24
C ASP A 237 14.54 8.72 19.85
N SER A 238 13.64 7.73 19.77
CA SER A 238 13.36 7.05 18.51
C SER A 238 12.61 7.95 17.52
N SER A 239 13.01 7.83 16.26
CA SER A 239 12.39 8.51 15.13
C SER A 239 11.06 7.85 14.75
N LEU A 240 10.12 8.63 14.21
CA LEU A 240 8.89 8.05 13.64
C LEU A 240 9.16 7.07 12.49
N ASN A 241 10.30 7.16 11.80
CA ASN A 241 10.72 6.17 10.80
C ASN A 241 11.03 4.79 11.42
N GLU A 242 11.29 4.74 12.72
CA GLU A 242 11.58 3.53 13.49
C GLU A 242 10.33 2.97 14.17
N PHE A 243 9.21 3.72 14.17
CA PHE A 243 7.99 3.38 14.91
C PHE A 243 7.55 1.93 14.71
N ARG A 244 7.55 1.43 13.46
CA ARG A 244 7.20 0.03 13.18
C ARG A 244 8.09 -0.97 13.93
N SER A 245 9.40 -0.74 13.93
CA SER A 245 10.34 -1.64 14.61
C SER A 245 10.21 -1.55 16.12
N VAL A 246 10.01 -0.35 16.66
CA VAL A 246 9.78 -0.12 18.09
C VAL A 246 8.48 -0.79 18.52
N TYR A 247 7.40 -0.61 17.75
CA TYR A 247 6.12 -1.25 17.97
C TYR A 247 6.23 -2.78 17.99
N THR A 248 6.90 -3.39 17.00
CA THR A 248 7.12 -4.84 17.00
C THR A 248 7.83 -5.32 18.26
N LYS A 249 8.88 -4.61 18.72
CA LYS A 249 9.59 -4.95 19.97
C LYS A 249 8.70 -4.79 21.19
N ALA A 250 7.88 -3.75 21.24
CA ALA A 250 6.94 -3.52 22.33
C ALA A 250 5.89 -4.63 22.42
N ILE A 251 5.31 -5.07 21.29
CA ILE A 251 4.39 -6.21 21.27
C ILE A 251 5.09 -7.50 21.73
N GLN A 252 6.34 -7.75 21.30
CA GLN A 252 7.13 -8.90 21.77
C GLN A 252 7.29 -8.89 23.30
N ALA A 253 7.62 -7.73 23.87
CA ALA A 253 7.78 -7.57 25.31
C ALA A 253 6.46 -7.79 26.07
N LEU A 254 5.33 -7.34 25.53
CA LEU A 254 4.00 -7.58 26.10
C LEU A 254 3.57 -9.05 26.00
N GLY A 255 3.97 -9.75 24.93
CA GLY A 255 3.71 -11.18 24.76
C GLY A 255 4.22 -12.03 25.93
N GLN A 256 5.37 -11.65 26.49
CA GLN A 256 6.08 -12.34 27.58
C GLN A 256 5.52 -12.05 28.98
N LYS A 257 4.54 -11.14 29.14
CA LYS A 257 3.95 -10.84 30.45
C LYS A 257 3.02 -11.98 30.91
N VAL A 258 3.13 -12.33 32.20
CA VAL A 258 2.37 -13.43 32.84
C VAL A 258 0.95 -13.02 33.24
N ASP A 259 0.70 -11.73 33.49
CA ASP A 259 -0.63 -11.24 33.90
C ASP A 259 -1.56 -11.02 32.69
N PRO A 260 -2.61 -11.85 32.52
CA PRO A 260 -3.47 -11.81 31.33
C PRO A 260 -4.36 -10.56 31.26
N ILE A 261 -4.83 -10.03 32.40
CA ILE A 261 -5.75 -8.88 32.41
C ILE A 261 -5.02 -7.61 32.00
N ASN A 262 -3.82 -7.41 32.55
CA ASN A 262 -2.98 -6.26 32.19
C ASN A 262 -2.44 -6.40 30.76
N LYS A 263 -2.19 -7.63 30.27
CA LYS A 263 -1.76 -7.89 28.89
C LYS A 263 -2.81 -7.46 27.87
N ASP A 264 -4.09 -7.82 28.04
CA ASP A 264 -5.14 -7.46 27.08
C ASP A 264 -5.39 -5.94 27.05
N MET A 265 -5.38 -5.29 28.21
CA MET A 265 -5.47 -3.83 28.29
C MET A 265 -4.26 -3.14 27.64
N ASP A 266 -3.06 -3.64 27.88
CA ASP A 266 -1.84 -3.10 27.27
C ASP A 266 -1.85 -3.29 25.74
N LEU A 267 -2.29 -4.44 25.23
CA LEU A 267 -2.46 -4.69 23.79
C LEU A 267 -3.49 -3.74 23.16
N PHE A 268 -4.62 -3.50 23.85
CA PHE A 268 -5.60 -2.51 23.41
C PHE A 268 -4.98 -1.11 23.31
N MET A 269 -4.19 -0.70 24.31
CA MET A 269 -3.48 0.59 24.26
C MET A 269 -2.51 0.64 23.08
N MET A 270 -1.75 -0.42 22.83
CA MET A 270 -0.85 -0.51 21.67
C MET A 270 -1.59 -0.33 20.33
N ARG A 271 -2.74 -1.00 20.16
CA ARG A 271 -3.59 -0.82 18.97
C ARG A 271 -4.05 0.62 18.81
N SER A 272 -4.42 1.28 19.91
CA SER A 272 -4.85 2.69 19.88
C SER A 272 -3.70 3.64 19.48
N ILE A 273 -2.46 3.39 19.93
CA ILE A 273 -1.28 4.15 19.51
C ILE A 273 -1.05 3.99 18.00
N CYS A 274 -1.18 2.77 17.47
CA CYS A 274 -1.07 2.52 16.03
C CYS A 274 -2.13 3.27 15.24
N ASN A 275 -3.40 3.20 15.64
CA ASN A 275 -4.47 3.93 14.98
C ASN A 275 -4.21 5.44 14.99
N TYR A 276 -3.70 5.96 16.12
CA TYR A 276 -3.33 7.36 16.25
C TYR A 276 -2.18 7.74 15.30
N PHE A 277 -1.13 6.93 15.24
CA PHE A 277 -0.01 7.10 14.30
C PHE A 277 -0.47 7.06 12.83
N THR A 278 -1.27 6.06 12.47
CA THR A 278 -1.87 5.95 11.14
C THR A 278 -2.72 7.19 10.81
N SER A 279 -3.45 7.74 11.78
CA SER A 279 -4.24 8.95 11.57
C SER A 279 -3.36 10.15 11.19
N TRP A 280 -2.19 10.30 11.83
CA TRP A 280 -1.22 11.34 11.48
C TRP A 280 -0.68 11.15 10.06
N LEU A 281 -0.32 9.91 9.71
CA LEU A 281 0.14 9.58 8.37
C LEU A 281 -0.90 9.91 7.32
N ASN A 282 -2.15 9.49 7.53
CA ASN A 282 -3.25 9.76 6.60
C ASN A 282 -3.53 11.26 6.47
N ARG A 283 -3.50 12.03 7.57
CA ARG A 283 -3.68 13.49 7.53
C ARG A 283 -2.61 14.16 6.66
N VAL A 284 -1.35 13.76 6.79
CA VAL A 284 -0.25 14.31 5.99
C VAL A 284 -0.31 13.81 4.55
N ALA A 285 -0.55 12.51 4.33
CA ALA A 285 -0.63 11.91 3.00
C ALA A 285 -1.72 12.57 2.14
N ASN A 286 -2.88 12.88 2.73
CA ASN A 286 -3.97 13.58 2.06
C ASN A 286 -3.65 15.04 1.67
N GLN A 287 -2.59 15.62 2.26
CA GLN A 287 -2.11 16.97 1.91
C GLN A 287 -1.01 16.94 0.84
N LEU A 288 -0.47 15.76 0.53
CA LEU A 288 0.53 15.62 -0.53
C LEU A 288 -0.13 15.80 -1.89
N PRO A 289 0.55 16.46 -2.86
CA PRO A 289 0.09 16.43 -4.23
C PRO A 289 0.04 14.97 -4.69
N ALA A 290 -0.97 14.64 -5.50
CA ALA A 290 -1.02 13.33 -6.14
C ALA A 290 0.30 13.12 -6.89
N VAL A 291 0.96 12.00 -6.58
CA VAL A 291 2.16 11.57 -7.30
C VAL A 291 1.74 11.35 -8.76
N ALA A 292 2.26 12.20 -9.65
CA ALA A 292 1.80 12.36 -11.03
C ALA A 292 2.39 11.32 -11.97
#